data_AF-X1PDB1-F1
#
_entry.id   AF-X1PDB1-F1
#
_cell.length_a   1.000
_cell.length_b   1.000
_cell.length_c   1.000
_cell.angle_alpha   90.00
_cell.angle_beta   90.00
_cell.angle_gamma   90.00
#
_symmetry.space_group_name_H-M   'P 1'
#
loop_
_entity.id
_entity.type
_entity.pdbx_description
1 polymer ?
#
loop_
_entity_poly.entity_id
_entity_poly.type
_entity_poly.pdbx_seq_one_letter_code
_entity_poly.pdbx_strand_id
1 'polypeptide(L)' 'KGKRATSVSAIKDDMTNAGANWVDEEVVVDGNLITSRTPVDLPAFAREIIRALI' A
#
# COMPACT_ATOMS: atom_id res chain seq x y z
N LYS A 1 0.82 13.53 -1.16
CA LYS A 1 0.88 13.91 0.27
C LYS A 1 -0.46 13.61 0.93
N GLY A 2 -0.47 13.09 2.16
CA GLY A 2 -1.66 12.81 2.97
C GLY A 2 -2.32 11.44 2.75
N LYS A 3 -1.81 10.63 1.81
CA LYS A 3 -2.34 9.30 1.50
C LYS A 3 -1.83 8.25 2.49
N ARG A 4 -2.70 7.37 2.98
CA ARG A 4 -2.30 6.13 3.64
C ARG A 4 -1.77 5.15 2.60
N ALA A 5 -0.59 4.61 2.84
CA ALA A 5 0.05 3.67 1.93
C ALA A 5 1.01 2.76 2.69
N THR A 6 1.39 1.66 2.07
CA THR A 6 2.48 0.80 2.52
C THR A 6 3.47 0.55 1.37
N SER A 7 4.59 -0.10 1.67
CA SER A 7 5.64 -0.43 0.71
C SER A 7 6.55 -1.52 1.25
N VAL A 8 7.49 -2.00 0.44
CA VAL A 8 8.68 -2.68 0.97
C VAL A 8 9.34 -1.80 2.04
N SER A 9 9.84 -2.42 3.11
CA SER A 9 10.45 -1.71 4.24
C SER A 9 11.64 -0.85 3.83
N ALA A 10 12.37 -1.25 2.78
CA ALA A 10 13.54 -0.54 2.25
C ALA A 10 13.27 0.89 1.78
N ILE A 11 12.01 1.24 1.43
CA ILE A 11 11.65 2.59 0.95
C ILE A 11 10.69 3.33 1.90
N LYS A 12 10.51 2.84 3.13
CA LYS A 12 9.60 3.45 4.12
C LYS A 12 9.91 4.93 4.36
N ASP A 13 11.19 5.26 4.48
CA ASP A 13 11.63 6.63 4.77
C ASP A 13 11.34 7.54 3.57
N ASP A 14 11.55 7.06 2.34
CA ASP A 14 11.21 7.78 1.12
C ASP A 14 9.70 8.05 1.01
N MET A 15 8.88 7.05 1.35
CA MET A 15 7.42 7.19 1.38
C MET A 15 6.97 8.25 2.39
N THR A 16 7.58 8.24 3.59
CA THR A 16 7.30 9.22 4.64
C THR A 16 7.74 10.63 4.22
N ASN A 17 8.92 10.75 3.60
CA ASN A 17 9.46 12.01 3.08
C ASN A 17 8.62 12.58 1.93
N ALA A 18 8.05 11.72 1.08
CA ALA A 18 7.06 12.09 0.06
C ALA A 18 5.71 12.52 0.65
N GLY A 19 5.53 12.36 1.97
CA GLY A 19 4.36 12.74 2.74
C GLY A 19 3.24 11.71 2.69
N ALA A 20 3.56 10.42 2.57
CA ALA A 20 2.61 9.34 2.83
C ALA A 20 2.47 9.09 4.34
N ASN A 21 1.25 8.77 4.77
CA ASN A 21 0.99 8.20 6.09
C ASN A 21 1.31 6.71 6.01
N TRP A 22 2.59 6.35 6.12
CA TRP A 22 3.06 4.98 5.93
C TRP A 22 2.58 4.08 7.09
N VAL A 23 2.02 2.90 6.76
CA VAL A 23 1.60 1.89 7.74
C VAL A 23 2.12 0.50 7.36
N ASP A 24 2.40 -0.34 8.35
CA ASP A 24 2.85 -1.72 8.15
C ASP A 24 1.64 -2.67 8.11
N GLU A 25 0.98 -2.74 6.96
CA GLU A 25 -0.19 -3.59 6.70
C GLU A 25 0.04 -4.38 5.40
N GLU A 26 -0.51 -5.61 5.30
CA GLU A 26 -0.34 -6.45 4.09
C GLU A 26 -0.87 -5.78 2.82
N VAL A 27 -1.96 -5.02 2.94
CA VAL A 27 -2.56 -4.23 1.87
C VAL A 27 -3.17 -2.97 2.47
N VAL A 28 -2.97 -1.83 1.81
CA VAL A 28 -3.59 -0.57 2.17
C VAL A 28 -4.39 -0.06 0.99
N VAL A 29 -5.65 0.30 1.25
CA VAL A 29 -6.57 0.92 0.29
C VAL A 29 -6.89 2.35 0.75
N ASP A 30 -6.52 3.34 -0.06
CA ASP A 30 -6.86 4.76 0.14
C ASP A 30 -7.45 5.35 -1.14
N GLY A 31 -8.77 5.20 -1.29
CA GLY A 31 -9.48 5.52 -2.52
C GLY A 31 -9.04 4.59 -3.64
N ASN A 32 -8.50 5.17 -4.72
CA ASN A 32 -7.96 4.42 -5.86
C ASN A 32 -6.49 4.01 -5.70
N LEU A 33 -5.84 4.35 -4.58
CA LEU A 33 -4.47 3.92 -4.30
C LEU A 33 -4.50 2.60 -3.51
N ILE A 34 -4.02 1.53 -4.13
CA ILE A 34 -3.85 0.22 -3.51
C ILE A 34 -2.36 -0.08 -3.46
N THR A 35 -1.83 -0.35 -2.27
CA THR A 35 -0.39 -0.63 -2.05
C THR A 35 -0.19 -1.85 -1.16
N SER A 36 0.96 -2.50 -1.26
CA SER A 36 1.31 -3.72 -0.53
C SER A 36 2.82 -3.80 -0.28
N ARG A 37 3.30 -4.68 0.61
CA ARG A 37 4.69 -4.66 1.08
C ARG A 37 5.60 -5.58 0.29
N THR A 38 5.26 -6.86 0.16
CA THR A 38 6.15 -7.89 -0.41
C THR A 38 5.36 -8.96 -1.18
N PRO A 39 6.00 -9.86 -1.96
CA PRO A 39 5.29 -10.93 -2.66
C PRO A 39 4.44 -11.84 -1.78
N VAL A 40 4.75 -11.94 -0.47
CA VAL A 40 3.93 -12.71 0.50
C VAL A 40 2.53 -12.14 0.62
N ASP A 41 2.36 -10.84 0.44
CA ASP A 41 1.08 -10.14 0.55
C ASP A 41 0.27 -10.14 -0.78
N LEU A 42 0.78 -10.79 -1.84
CA LEU A 42 0.14 -10.85 -3.15
C LEU A 42 -1.33 -11.32 -3.10
N PRO A 43 -1.72 -12.32 -2.28
CA PRO A 43 -3.13 -12.70 -2.17
C PRO A 43 -4.04 -11.57 -1.67
N ALA A 44 -3.56 -10.76 -0.72
CA ALA A 44 -4.29 -9.62 -0.20
C ALA A 44 -4.35 -8.47 -1.21
N PHE A 45 -3.23 -8.18 -1.87
CA PHE A 45 -3.14 -7.17 -2.90
C PHE A 45 -4.05 -7.46 -4.09
N ALA A 46 -4.01 -8.69 -4.62
CA ALA A 46 -4.83 -9.12 -5.75
C ALA A 46 -6.33 -9.05 -5.44
N ARG A 47 -6.73 -9.44 -4.21
CA ARG A 47 -8.11 -9.36 -3.75
C ARG A 47 -8.66 -7.93 -3.82
N GLU A 48 -7.92 -6.94 -3.31
CA GLU A 48 -8.39 -5.55 -3.32
C GLU A 48 -8.34 -4.93 -4.73
N ILE A 49 -7.37 -5.31 -5.58
CA ILE A 49 -7.38 -4.89 -7.01
C ILE A 49 -8.65 -5.41 -7.70
N ILE A 50 -8.97 -6.69 -7.56
CA ILE A 50 -10.17 -7.28 -8.17
C ILE A 50 -11.42 -6.56 -7.66
N ARG A 51 -11.53 -6.33 -6.35
CA ARG A 51 -12.65 -5.59 -5.76
C ARG A 51 -12.80 -4.17 -6.33
N ALA A 52 -11.70 -3.48 -6.64
CA ALA A 52 -11.74 -2.11 -7.15
C ALA A 52 -12.16 -2.02 -8.64
N LEU A 53 -12.21 -3.14 -9.36
CA LEU A 53 -12.56 -3.20 -10.78
C LEU A 53 -14.00 -3.66 -11.05
N ILE A 54 -14.76 -3.98 -9.99
CA ILE A 54 -16.15 -4.45 -10.05
C ILE A 54 -17.04 -3.36 -9.44
#